data_AF-A0A0G0RU10-F1
#
_entry.id   AF-A0A0G0RU10-F1
#
_cell.length_a   1.000
_cell.length_b   1.000
_cell.length_c   1.000
_cell.angle_alpha   90.00
_cell.angle_beta   90.00
_cell.angle_gamma   90.00
#
_symmetry.space_group_name_H-M   'P 1'
#
loop_
_entity.id
_entity.type
_entity.pdbx_description
1 polymer ?
#
loop_
_entity_poly.entity_id
_entity_poly.type
_entity_poly.pdbx_seq_one_letter_code
_entity_poly.pdbx_strand_id
1 'polypeptide(L)'
;MISFFLFIFSLILFSLFSYGFIDPNLIYFRNIFTNFAFQQRELTTFIYGALVLSLFISFYFIFKKPKFDFKNIRNLIILTTIILLFSYPATLSYDIFNYITTAKVTFHYQENPYIVFPIEFVNDPYILFTRAANKTALYGPFWILLSAVPHFAGLSNFVLTLFSFKAFIALFYIGTVYLLQKIDRNAVLFFALNPLVIIETLVSAHNDIVMIFFALLAFYFIKTKKLFSIFALIGSIL
;
A
#
# COMPACT_ATOMS: atom_id res chain seq x y z
N MET A 1 -14.79 21.88 9.14
CA MET A 1 -13.37 22.21 8.87
C MET A 1 -12.46 21.47 9.86
N ILE A 2 -12.75 21.53 11.16
CA ILE A 2 -12.00 20.84 12.23
C ILE A 2 -11.75 19.35 11.94
N SER A 3 -12.77 18.57 11.57
CA SER A 3 -12.58 17.12 11.31
C SER A 3 -11.64 16.80 10.13
N PHE A 4 -11.53 17.68 9.14
CA PHE A 4 -10.61 17.50 8.01
C PHE A 4 -9.17 17.77 8.45
N PHE A 5 -8.99 18.86 9.21
CA PHE A 5 -7.70 19.20 9.78
C PHE A 5 -7.19 18.11 10.72
N LEU A 6 -8.05 17.63 11.63
CA LEU A 6 -7.72 16.54 12.54
C LEU A 6 -7.32 15.27 11.78
N PHE A 7 -8.06 14.90 10.73
CA PHE A 7 -7.74 13.74 9.90
C PHE A 7 -6.35 13.87 9.25
N ILE A 8 -6.08 14.99 8.58
CA ILE A 8 -4.76 15.25 7.96
C ILE A 8 -3.64 15.29 8.99
N PHE A 9 -3.86 15.95 10.13
CA PHE A 9 -2.87 16.01 11.20
C PHE A 9 -2.54 14.61 11.74
N SER A 10 -3.56 13.78 11.98
CA SER A 10 -3.38 12.39 12.39
C SER A 10 -2.65 11.57 11.33
N LEU A 11 -2.89 11.79 10.03
CA LEU A 11 -2.15 11.14 8.95
C LEU A 11 -0.67 11.53 8.92
N ILE A 12 -0.36 12.81 9.12
CA ILE A 12 1.04 13.28 9.17
C ILE A 12 1.75 12.64 10.36
N LEU A 13 1.13 12.67 11.55
CA LEU A 13 1.68 12.03 12.75
C LEU A 13 1.86 10.52 12.55
N PHE A 14 0.88 9.85 11.95
CA PHE A 14 0.98 8.42 11.63
C PHE A 14 2.11 8.13 10.65
N SER A 15 2.25 8.95 9.61
CA SER A 15 3.34 8.82 8.63
C SER A 15 4.71 8.98 9.30
N LEU A 16 4.89 9.96 10.19
CA LEU A 16 6.14 10.13 10.93
C LEU A 16 6.39 8.97 11.91
N PHE A 17 5.35 8.58 12.66
CA PHE A 17 5.40 7.46 13.60
C PHE A 17 5.79 6.14 12.93
N SER A 18 5.38 5.94 11.67
CA SER A 18 5.68 4.71 10.92
C SER A 18 7.18 4.43 10.78
N TYR A 19 8.02 5.47 10.73
CA TYR A 19 9.48 5.32 10.65
C TYR A 19 10.10 4.77 11.95
N GLY A 20 9.36 4.76 13.06
CA GLY A 20 9.78 4.07 14.29
C GLY A 20 9.92 2.55 14.14
N PHE A 21 9.34 1.97 13.07
CA PHE A 21 9.32 0.53 12.77
C PHE A 21 10.37 0.10 11.75
N ILE A 22 11.32 0.96 11.38
CA ILE A 22 12.43 0.58 10.48
C ILE A 22 13.10 -0.68 11.02
N ASP A 23 13.26 -1.68 10.14
CA ASP A 23 13.89 -2.94 10.51
C ASP A 23 15.39 -2.71 10.81
N PRO A 24 15.94 -3.27 11.90
CA PRO A 24 17.35 -3.07 12.25
C PRO A 24 18.33 -3.58 11.18
N ASN A 25 17.92 -4.53 10.35
CA ASN A 25 18.72 -5.07 9.26
C ASN A 25 18.61 -4.24 7.97
N LEU A 26 17.72 -3.23 7.94
CA LEU A 26 17.51 -2.38 6.77
C LEU A 26 18.58 -1.29 6.65
N ILE A 27 19.69 -1.63 6.02
CA ILE A 27 20.88 -0.78 5.88
C ILE A 27 20.60 0.59 5.21
N TYR A 28 19.60 0.67 4.33
CA TYR A 28 19.30 1.87 3.54
C TYR A 28 18.69 3.03 4.36
N PHE A 29 18.11 2.74 5.54
CA PHE A 29 17.53 3.76 6.43
C PHE A 29 18.24 3.84 7.78
N ARG A 30 19.48 3.34 7.88
CA ARG A 30 20.24 3.29 9.14
C ARG A 30 20.38 4.65 9.82
N ASN A 31 20.51 5.73 9.05
CA ASN A 31 20.71 7.09 9.58
C ASN A 31 19.50 7.64 10.35
N ILE A 32 18.30 7.13 10.07
CA ILE A 32 17.04 7.56 10.70
C ILE A 32 16.43 6.47 11.58
N PHE A 33 17.11 5.33 11.73
CA PHE A 33 16.69 4.25 12.60
C PHE A 33 16.79 4.66 14.07
N THR A 34 15.69 4.51 14.81
CA THR A 34 15.61 4.91 16.22
C THR A 34 15.46 3.74 17.18
N ASN A 35 15.16 2.53 16.68
CA ASN A 35 14.77 1.36 17.48
C ASN A 35 13.58 1.58 18.44
N PHE A 36 12.87 2.71 18.30
CA PHE A 36 11.85 3.15 19.25
C PHE A 36 10.71 2.14 19.39
N ALA A 37 10.18 1.65 18.27
CA ALA A 37 9.06 0.71 18.28
C ALA A 37 9.39 -0.62 18.99
N PHE A 38 10.65 -1.05 18.91
CA PHE A 38 11.08 -2.34 19.48
C PHE A 38 11.46 -2.25 20.95
N GLN A 39 12.00 -1.11 21.40
CA GLN A 39 12.37 -0.86 22.80
C GLN A 39 11.18 -0.46 23.66
N GLN A 40 10.32 0.44 23.17
CA GLN A 40 9.21 1.02 23.94
C GLN A 40 7.87 0.44 23.47
N ARG A 41 7.70 -0.88 23.57
CA ARG A 41 6.55 -1.60 22.97
C ARG A 41 5.19 -1.15 23.51
N GLU A 42 5.10 -0.91 24.82
CA GLU A 42 3.86 -0.45 25.46
C GLU A 42 3.46 0.94 24.96
N LEU A 43 4.40 1.89 25.00
CA LEU A 43 4.19 3.24 24.50
C LEU A 43 3.88 3.25 23.00
N THR A 44 4.58 2.42 22.22
CA THR A 44 4.35 2.25 20.77
C THR A 44 2.92 1.76 20.50
N THR A 45 2.45 0.78 21.26
CA THR A 45 1.09 0.25 21.15
C THR A 45 0.05 1.31 21.49
N PHE A 46 0.29 2.07 22.57
CA PHE A 46 -0.59 3.17 22.96
C PHE A 46 -0.65 4.28 21.90
N ILE A 47 0.50 4.73 21.38
CA ILE A 47 0.56 5.76 20.33
C ILE A 47 -0.14 5.27 19.06
N TYR A 48 0.13 4.03 18.62
CA TYR A 48 -0.53 3.43 17.47
C TYR A 48 -2.05 3.40 17.65
N GLY A 49 -2.53 2.88 18.78
CA GLY A 49 -3.96 2.83 19.10
C GLY A 49 -4.61 4.22 19.13
N ALA A 50 -3.96 5.21 19.74
CA ALA A 50 -4.44 6.58 19.79
C ALA A 50 -4.52 7.22 18.40
N LEU A 51 -3.53 7.02 17.54
CA LEU A 51 -3.53 7.53 16.17
C LEU A 51 -4.62 6.88 15.31
N VAL A 52 -4.77 5.55 15.39
CA VAL A 52 -5.82 4.82 14.67
C VAL A 52 -7.21 5.27 15.15
N LEU A 53 -7.44 5.37 16.46
CA LEU A 53 -8.70 5.88 17.01
C LEU A 53 -8.98 7.31 16.55
N SER A 54 -7.97 8.19 16.55
CA SER A 54 -8.09 9.55 16.06
C SER A 54 -8.49 9.60 14.57
N LEU A 55 -7.91 8.72 13.73
CA LEU A 55 -8.29 8.58 12.32
C LEU A 55 -9.74 8.11 12.17
N PHE A 56 -10.18 7.11 12.94
CA PHE A 56 -11.57 6.63 12.89
C PHE A 56 -12.59 7.68 13.39
N ILE A 57 -12.26 8.39 14.47
CA ILE A 57 -13.11 9.45 15.02
C ILE A 57 -13.24 10.59 14.01
N SER A 58 -12.13 11.06 13.45
CA SER A 58 -12.14 12.12 12.44
C SER A 58 -12.85 11.68 11.16
N PHE A 59 -12.65 10.43 10.71
CA PHE A 59 -13.40 9.81 9.61
C PHE A 59 -14.91 9.78 9.87
N TYR A 60 -15.36 9.37 11.05
CA TYR A 60 -16.78 9.37 11.42
C TYR A 60 -17.40 10.77 11.33
N PHE A 61 -16.72 11.80 11.85
CA PHE A 61 -17.19 13.19 11.76
C PHE A 61 -17.10 13.77 10.36
N ILE A 62 -16.19 13.28 9.51
CA ILE A 62 -16.23 13.57 8.09
C ILE A 62 -17.50 12.95 7.53
N PHE A 63 -17.70 11.64 7.70
CA PHE A 63 -18.81 10.85 7.16
C PHE A 63 -20.21 11.35 7.53
N LYS A 64 -20.41 11.88 8.74
CA LYS A 64 -21.72 12.38 9.20
C LYS A 64 -22.18 13.70 8.58
N LYS A 65 -21.37 14.40 7.78
CA LYS A 65 -21.77 15.71 7.24
C LYS A 65 -22.86 15.56 6.16
N PRO A 66 -23.96 16.32 6.23
CA PRO A 66 -25.15 16.11 5.39
C PRO A 66 -24.99 16.56 3.93
N LYS A 67 -24.01 17.42 3.61
CA LYS A 67 -23.72 17.89 2.24
C LYS A 67 -22.22 17.90 2.01
N PHE A 68 -21.74 16.96 1.20
CA PHE A 68 -20.34 16.91 0.80
C PHE A 68 -20.13 17.60 -0.54
N ASP A 69 -19.19 18.54 -0.57
CA ASP A 69 -18.61 18.96 -1.83
C ASP A 69 -17.59 17.90 -2.28
N PHE A 70 -17.87 17.25 -3.41
CA PHE A 70 -17.01 16.22 -3.98
C PHE A 70 -15.61 16.75 -4.30
N LYS A 71 -15.46 18.04 -4.60
CA LYS A 71 -14.14 18.68 -4.82
C LYS A 71 -13.29 18.61 -3.55
N ASN A 72 -13.87 18.89 -2.39
CA ASN A 72 -13.17 18.82 -1.10
C ASN A 72 -12.78 17.39 -0.73
N ILE A 73 -13.64 16.41 -1.01
CA ILE A 73 -13.32 14.99 -0.79
C ILE A 73 -12.20 14.53 -1.71
N ARG A 74 -12.25 14.89 -3.00
CA ARG A 74 -11.17 14.58 -3.94
C ARG A 74 -9.84 15.16 -3.48
N ASN A 75 -9.82 16.43 -3.06
CA ASN A 75 -8.61 17.06 -2.53
C ASN A 75 -8.10 16.34 -1.29
N LEU A 76 -9.01 15.92 -0.40
CA LEU A 76 -8.65 15.17 0.80
C LEU A 76 -8.04 13.80 0.45
N ILE A 77 -8.61 13.07 -0.50
CA ILE A 77 -8.09 11.78 -0.99
C ILE A 77 -6.68 11.96 -1.59
N ILE A 78 -6.48 13.00 -2.40
CA ILE A 78 -5.17 13.31 -2.98
C ILE A 78 -4.15 13.61 -1.89
N LEU A 79 -4.49 14.46 -0.92
CA LEU A 79 -3.61 14.78 0.21
C LEU A 79 -3.29 13.53 1.04
N THR A 80 -4.28 12.70 1.35
CA THR A 80 -4.08 11.42 2.04
C THR A 80 -3.13 10.52 1.28
N THR A 81 -3.32 10.41 -0.04
CA THR A 81 -2.46 9.57 -0.89
C THR A 81 -1.02 10.08 -0.89
N ILE A 82 -0.81 11.39 -1.03
CA ILE A 82 0.53 11.99 -1.02
C ILE A 82 1.22 11.81 0.34
N ILE A 83 0.51 12.05 1.44
CA ILE A 83 1.09 11.91 2.79
C ILE A 83 1.51 10.45 3.03
N LEU A 84 0.61 9.50 2.77
CA LEU A 84 0.86 8.08 3.06
C LEU A 84 1.80 7.40 2.05
N LEU A 85 1.93 7.94 0.83
CA LEU A 85 2.95 7.49 -0.13
C LEU A 85 4.36 7.53 0.48
N PHE A 86 4.65 8.54 1.30
CA PHE A 86 5.94 8.72 1.95
C PHE A 86 6.02 8.13 3.36
N SER A 87 5.00 7.42 3.84
CA SER A 87 5.08 6.68 5.10
C SER A 87 5.97 5.45 4.95
N TYR A 88 6.57 4.99 6.04
CA TYR A 88 7.29 3.72 6.07
C TYR A 88 6.28 2.55 6.08
N PRO A 89 6.45 1.52 5.22
CA PRO A 89 5.42 0.51 5.01
C PRO A 89 5.39 -0.61 6.06
N ALA A 90 6.49 -0.85 6.80
CA ALA A 90 6.61 -2.03 7.66
C ALA A 90 6.14 -1.84 9.10
N THR A 91 5.06 -1.08 9.29
CA THR A 91 4.40 -0.91 10.60
C THR A 91 3.54 -2.12 10.95
N LEU A 92 2.81 -2.67 9.97
CA LEU A 92 1.86 -3.77 10.15
C LEU A 92 2.27 -5.04 9.42
N SER A 93 2.80 -4.91 8.20
CA SER A 93 3.25 -6.05 7.41
C SER A 93 4.59 -5.77 6.71
N TYR A 94 5.29 -6.84 6.39
CA TYR A 94 6.57 -6.83 5.66
C TYR A 94 6.40 -7.29 4.20
N ASP A 95 5.15 -7.44 3.73
CA ASP A 95 4.84 -8.01 2.42
C ASP A 95 5.43 -7.24 1.26
N ILE A 96 5.54 -5.91 1.36
CA ILE A 96 6.20 -5.12 0.32
C ILE A 96 7.64 -5.57 0.06
N PHE A 97 8.40 -5.98 1.10
CA PHE A 97 9.76 -6.49 0.92
C PHE A 97 9.74 -7.87 0.26
N ASN A 98 8.73 -8.68 0.54
CA ASN A 98 8.51 -9.95 -0.17
C ASN A 98 8.17 -9.70 -1.65
N TYR A 99 7.37 -8.67 -1.98
CA TYR A 99 7.08 -8.30 -3.38
C TYR A 99 8.34 -7.85 -4.11
N ILE A 100 9.14 -6.99 -3.48
CA ILE A 100 10.38 -6.46 -4.05
C ILE A 100 11.38 -7.60 -4.30
N THR A 101 11.58 -8.50 -3.34
CA THR A 101 12.50 -9.62 -3.51
C THR A 101 12.00 -10.63 -4.54
N THR A 102 10.72 -10.97 -4.54
CA THR A 102 10.12 -11.84 -5.56
C THR A 102 10.27 -11.26 -6.97
N ALA A 103 10.04 -9.95 -7.13
CA ALA A 103 10.26 -9.27 -8.40
C ALA A 103 11.76 -9.28 -8.80
N LYS A 104 12.66 -9.15 -7.83
CA LYS A 104 14.11 -9.22 -8.08
C LYS A 104 14.56 -10.61 -8.51
N VAL A 105 14.07 -11.69 -7.88
CA VAL A 105 14.28 -13.07 -8.35
C VAL A 105 13.85 -13.21 -9.81
N THR A 106 12.67 -12.69 -10.15
CA THR A 106 12.10 -12.82 -11.49
C THR A 106 12.83 -12.00 -12.55
N PHE A 107 13.10 -10.72 -12.29
CA PHE A 107 13.51 -9.77 -13.34
C PHE A 107 14.99 -9.43 -13.33
N HIS A 108 15.64 -9.50 -12.16
CA HIS A 108 17.08 -9.26 -12.05
C HIS A 108 17.86 -10.57 -12.19
N TYR A 109 17.48 -11.60 -11.43
CA TYR A 109 18.12 -12.91 -11.49
C TYR A 109 17.60 -13.78 -12.63
N GLN A 110 16.48 -13.41 -13.25
CA GLN A 110 15.86 -14.16 -14.37
C GLN A 110 15.48 -15.59 -14.00
N GLU A 111 15.20 -15.82 -12.72
CA GLU A 111 14.83 -17.12 -12.19
C GLU A 111 13.32 -17.24 -11.98
N ASN A 112 12.83 -18.48 -11.90
CA ASN A 112 11.41 -18.73 -11.65
C ASN A 112 11.10 -18.58 -10.14
N PRO A 113 10.33 -17.55 -9.71
CA PRO A 113 10.05 -17.33 -8.29
C PRO A 113 9.11 -18.37 -7.68
N TYR A 114 8.51 -19.26 -8.49
CA TYR A 114 7.70 -20.40 -8.03
C TYR A 114 8.54 -21.64 -7.71
N ILE A 115 9.85 -21.59 -7.95
CA ILE A 115 10.77 -22.70 -7.69
C ILE A 115 11.96 -22.23 -6.86
N VAL A 116 12.52 -21.07 -7.18
CA VAL A 116 13.71 -20.52 -6.54
C VAL A 116 13.31 -19.56 -5.43
N PHE A 117 13.86 -19.77 -4.23
CA PHE A 117 13.60 -18.91 -3.08
C PHE A 117 14.52 -17.67 -3.09
N PRO A 118 14.03 -16.50 -2.63
CA PRO A 118 14.89 -15.32 -2.46
C PRO A 118 16.13 -15.57 -1.58
N ILE A 119 16.05 -16.43 -0.57
CA ILE A 119 17.16 -16.73 0.36
C ILE A 119 18.34 -17.45 -0.30
N GLU A 120 18.14 -18.07 -1.48
CA GLU A 120 19.22 -18.74 -2.22
C GLU A 120 20.26 -17.74 -2.75
N PHE A 121 19.89 -16.46 -2.89
CA PHE A 121 20.78 -15.38 -3.27
C PHE A 121 21.49 -14.78 -2.04
N VAL A 122 22.37 -15.57 -1.40
CA VAL A 122 23.02 -15.25 -0.10
C VAL A 122 23.74 -13.89 -0.06
N ASN A 123 24.24 -13.43 -1.20
CA ASN A 123 24.96 -12.15 -1.30
C ASN A 123 24.02 -10.95 -1.57
N ASP A 124 22.72 -11.15 -1.74
CA ASP A 124 21.76 -10.08 -1.97
C ASP A 124 21.41 -9.39 -0.64
N PRO A 125 21.68 -8.09 -0.47
CA PRO A 125 21.35 -7.38 0.77
C PRO A 125 19.85 -7.34 1.09
N TYR A 126 18.96 -7.61 0.12
CA TYR A 126 17.52 -7.54 0.33
C TYR A 126 17.00 -8.68 1.22
N ILE A 127 17.72 -9.79 1.31
CA ILE A 127 17.31 -10.94 2.14
C ILE A 127 17.33 -10.60 3.64
N LEU A 128 18.15 -9.64 4.07
CA LEU A 128 18.40 -9.33 5.49
C LEU A 128 17.16 -8.79 6.22
N PHE A 129 16.24 -8.16 5.50
CA PHE A 129 15.01 -7.55 6.03
C PHE A 129 13.73 -8.14 5.40
N THR A 130 13.87 -9.20 4.60
CA THR A 130 12.75 -9.89 3.96
C THR A 130 12.31 -11.07 4.83
N ARG A 131 11.16 -10.94 5.47
CA ARG A 131 10.69 -11.93 6.45
C ARG A 131 10.29 -13.28 5.86
N ALA A 132 9.92 -13.34 4.57
CA ALA A 132 9.53 -14.58 3.90
C ALA A 132 10.52 -14.97 2.77
N ALA A 133 11.81 -14.68 2.94
CA ALA A 133 12.83 -14.97 1.93
C ALA A 133 12.98 -16.48 1.62
N ASN A 134 12.52 -17.36 2.52
CA ASN A 134 12.51 -18.81 2.35
C ASN A 134 11.21 -19.37 1.73
N LYS A 135 10.39 -18.52 1.10
CA LYS A 135 9.15 -18.92 0.43
C LYS A 135 9.20 -18.55 -1.05
N THR A 136 8.54 -19.37 -1.87
CA THR A 136 8.27 -19.04 -3.28
C THR A 136 7.21 -17.94 -3.38
N ALA A 137 7.02 -17.42 -4.59
CA ALA A 137 5.93 -16.50 -4.90
C ALA A 137 4.58 -17.01 -4.37
N LEU A 138 3.93 -16.18 -3.55
CA LEU A 138 2.61 -16.46 -2.95
C LEU A 138 1.44 -16.06 -3.87
N TYR A 139 1.73 -15.23 -4.86
CA TYR A 139 0.76 -14.63 -5.76
C TYR A 139 0.92 -15.20 -7.17
N GLY A 140 -0.17 -15.18 -7.93
CA GLY A 140 -0.26 -15.66 -9.28
C GLY A 140 0.59 -14.86 -10.28
N PRO A 141 0.84 -15.42 -11.48
CA PRO A 141 1.80 -14.86 -12.43
C PRO A 141 1.46 -13.44 -12.88
N PHE A 142 0.18 -13.06 -12.84
CA PHE A 142 -0.24 -11.72 -13.25
C PHE A 142 0.29 -10.64 -12.30
N TRP A 143 0.28 -10.86 -10.98
CA TRP A 143 0.92 -9.93 -10.03
C TRP A 143 2.42 -9.83 -10.26
N ILE A 144 3.08 -10.98 -10.48
CA ILE A 144 4.52 -11.02 -10.77
C ILE A 144 4.85 -10.18 -12.00
N LEU A 145 4.10 -10.35 -13.10
CA LEU A 145 4.26 -9.55 -14.32
C LEU A 145 4.03 -8.05 -14.07
N LEU A 146 2.99 -7.67 -13.31
CA LEU A 146 2.73 -6.27 -12.97
C LEU A 146 3.86 -5.67 -12.12
N SER A 147 4.46 -6.45 -11.23
CA SER A 147 5.57 -6.00 -10.37
C SER A 147 6.84 -5.63 -11.14
N ALA A 148 6.95 -6.00 -12.44
CA ALA A 148 8.00 -5.53 -13.33
C ALA A 148 8.05 -3.99 -13.41
N VAL A 149 6.87 -3.35 -13.44
CA VAL A 149 6.76 -1.88 -13.58
C VAL A 149 7.47 -1.16 -12.43
N PRO A 150 7.10 -1.36 -11.16
CA PRO A 150 7.81 -0.72 -10.06
C PRO A 150 9.23 -1.24 -9.86
N HIS A 151 9.54 -2.49 -10.24
CA HIS A 151 10.90 -3.02 -10.19
C HIS A 151 11.86 -2.23 -11.09
N PHE A 152 11.54 -2.07 -12.38
CA PHE A 152 12.39 -1.34 -13.31
C PHE A 152 12.40 0.16 -13.05
N ALA A 153 11.28 0.74 -12.59
CA ALA A 153 11.23 2.14 -12.16
C ALA A 153 12.16 2.43 -10.96
N GLY A 154 12.49 1.41 -10.17
CA GLY A 154 13.44 1.50 -9.06
C GLY A 154 14.91 1.67 -9.46
N LEU A 155 15.26 1.51 -10.75
CA LEU A 155 16.62 1.73 -11.28
C LEU A 155 17.72 1.03 -10.46
N SER A 156 17.45 -0.19 -10.00
CA SER A 156 18.34 -0.99 -9.15
C SER A 156 18.71 -0.36 -7.79
N ASN A 157 18.09 0.77 -7.42
CA ASN A 157 18.23 1.39 -6.11
C ASN A 157 17.08 0.94 -5.20
N PHE A 158 17.40 0.47 -4.00
CA PHE A 158 16.39 -0.05 -3.08
C PHE A 158 15.33 0.99 -2.69
N VAL A 159 15.74 2.20 -2.32
CA VAL A 159 14.83 3.25 -1.84
C VAL A 159 13.90 3.68 -2.98
N LEU A 160 14.43 3.87 -4.19
CA LEU A 160 13.62 4.14 -5.37
C LEU A 160 12.67 2.98 -5.69
N THR A 161 13.14 1.73 -5.57
CA THR A 161 12.30 0.54 -5.77
C THR A 161 11.15 0.52 -4.76
N LEU A 162 11.43 0.72 -3.48
CA LEU A 162 10.44 0.74 -2.40
C LEU A 162 9.33 1.78 -2.69
N PHE A 163 9.71 3.02 -2.96
CA PHE A 163 8.74 4.07 -3.25
C PHE A 163 8.08 3.91 -4.62
N SER A 164 8.71 3.24 -5.59
CA SER A 164 8.08 2.87 -6.85
C SER A 164 6.96 1.85 -6.65
N PHE A 165 7.17 0.84 -5.79
CA PHE A 165 6.11 -0.10 -5.40
C PHE A 165 4.98 0.63 -4.67
N LYS A 166 5.29 1.51 -3.70
CA LYS A 166 4.26 2.32 -3.02
C LYS A 166 3.48 3.20 -4.00
N ALA A 167 4.16 3.86 -4.94
CA ALA A 167 3.51 4.68 -5.96
C ALA A 167 2.63 3.84 -6.87
N PHE A 168 3.07 2.65 -7.28
CA PHE A 168 2.29 1.73 -8.09
C PHE A 168 0.99 1.32 -7.40
N ILE A 169 1.06 0.92 -6.12
CA ILE A 169 -0.12 0.62 -5.32
C ILE A 169 -1.04 1.83 -5.15
N ALA A 170 -0.47 3.02 -4.92
CA ALA A 170 -1.24 4.26 -4.83
C ALA A 170 -1.97 4.61 -6.15
N LEU A 171 -1.40 4.29 -7.32
CA LEU A 171 -2.07 4.45 -8.61
C LEU A 171 -3.29 3.54 -8.73
N PHE A 172 -3.19 2.27 -8.34
CA PHE A 172 -4.33 1.34 -8.31
C PHE A 172 -5.39 1.74 -7.29
N TYR A 173 -4.98 2.31 -6.17
CA TYR A 173 -5.89 2.91 -5.20
C TYR A 173 -6.69 4.07 -5.81
N ILE A 174 -6.02 5.04 -6.44
CA ILE A 174 -6.70 6.16 -7.13
C ILE A 174 -7.61 5.64 -8.26
N GLY A 175 -7.15 4.64 -9.02
CA GLY A 175 -7.94 3.98 -10.06
C GLY A 175 -9.20 3.32 -9.49
N THR A 176 -9.08 2.66 -8.35
CA THR A 176 -10.21 2.03 -7.63
C THR A 176 -11.22 3.07 -7.20
N VAL A 177 -10.77 4.18 -6.60
CA VAL A 177 -11.62 5.31 -6.21
C VAL A 177 -12.34 5.91 -7.43
N TYR A 178 -11.64 6.06 -8.55
CA TYR A 178 -12.22 6.55 -9.80
C TYR A 178 -13.32 5.62 -10.34
N LEU A 179 -13.08 4.30 -10.35
CA LEU A 179 -14.08 3.32 -10.78
C LEU A 179 -15.29 3.31 -9.85
N LEU A 180 -15.07 3.34 -8.52
CA LEU A 180 -16.16 3.47 -7.55
C LEU A 180 -16.99 4.72 -7.80
N GLN A 181 -16.37 5.87 -8.08
CA GLN A 181 -17.09 7.10 -8.41
C GLN A 181 -18.02 6.95 -9.63
N LYS A 182 -17.64 6.11 -10.61
CA LYS A 182 -18.46 5.82 -11.80
C LYS A 182 -19.60 4.84 -11.51
N ILE A 183 -19.44 3.98 -10.52
CA ILE A 183 -20.44 2.97 -10.12
C ILE A 183 -21.42 3.56 -9.10
N ASP A 184 -20.91 4.05 -7.97
CA ASP A 184 -21.65 4.70 -6.88
C ASP A 184 -20.77 5.76 -6.20
N ARG A 185 -21.16 7.03 -6.34
CA ARG A 185 -20.45 8.16 -5.72
C ARG A 185 -20.48 8.14 -4.20
N ASN A 186 -21.50 7.56 -3.57
CA ASN A 186 -21.60 7.51 -2.12
C ASN A 186 -20.62 6.49 -1.53
N ALA A 187 -20.41 5.37 -2.22
CA ALA A 187 -19.44 4.35 -1.84
C ALA A 187 -17.99 4.89 -1.76
N VAL A 188 -17.65 5.91 -2.54
CA VAL A 188 -16.32 6.56 -2.50
C VAL A 188 -15.99 7.05 -1.10
N LEU A 189 -16.95 7.65 -0.38
CA LEU A 189 -16.67 8.18 0.95
C LEU A 189 -16.41 7.07 1.98
N PHE A 190 -17.15 5.96 1.87
CA PHE A 190 -16.98 4.79 2.73
C PHE A 190 -15.66 4.04 2.49
N PHE A 191 -15.11 4.15 1.28
CA PHE A 191 -13.91 3.43 0.88
C PHE A 191 -12.65 4.31 0.98
N ALA A 192 -12.65 5.46 0.31
CA ALA A 192 -11.45 6.24 -0.01
C ALA A 192 -10.87 7.04 1.17
N LEU A 193 -11.56 7.09 2.31
CA LEU A 193 -11.06 7.76 3.52
C LEU A 193 -11.18 6.85 4.74
N ASN A 194 -11.57 5.59 4.54
CA ASN A 194 -11.66 4.62 5.62
C ASN A 194 -10.24 4.34 6.14
N PRO A 195 -9.97 4.57 7.44
CA PRO A 195 -8.65 4.37 8.02
C PRO A 195 -8.07 2.97 7.78
N LEU A 196 -8.91 1.93 7.82
CA LEU A 196 -8.47 0.56 7.54
C LEU A 196 -7.96 0.43 6.09
N VAL A 197 -8.74 0.92 5.13
CA VAL A 197 -8.39 0.83 3.70
C VAL A 197 -7.11 1.61 3.42
N ILE A 198 -7.00 2.86 3.88
CA ILE A 198 -5.82 3.69 3.58
C ILE A 198 -4.57 3.18 4.30
N ILE A 199 -4.70 2.56 5.48
CA ILE A 199 -3.55 1.98 6.18
C ILE A 199 -3.06 0.72 5.42
N GLU A 200 -3.92 -0.26 5.16
CA GLU A 200 -3.49 -1.49 4.48
C GLU A 200 -3.00 -1.21 3.05
N THR A 201 -3.68 -0.32 2.32
CA THR A 201 -3.32 -0.06 0.93
C THR A 201 -2.19 0.96 0.77
N LEU A 202 -2.21 2.11 1.44
CA LEU A 202 -1.24 3.18 1.19
C LEU A 202 -0.05 3.15 2.15
N VAL A 203 -0.25 2.68 3.39
CA VAL A 203 0.86 2.49 4.34
C VAL A 203 1.56 1.19 4.03
N SER A 204 0.89 0.04 4.24
CA SER A 204 1.47 -1.30 4.06
C SER A 204 1.80 -1.63 2.61
N ALA A 205 1.19 -0.91 1.65
CA ALA A 205 1.38 -1.10 0.21
C ALA A 205 1.02 -2.52 -0.25
N HIS A 206 -0.10 -3.04 0.27
CA HIS A 206 -0.64 -4.34 -0.12
C HIS A 206 -1.20 -4.34 -1.53
N ASN A 207 -1.04 -5.48 -2.23
CA ASN A 207 -1.48 -5.66 -3.61
C ASN A 207 -2.98 -5.98 -3.73
N ASP A 208 -3.68 -6.19 -2.62
CA ASP A 208 -5.13 -6.40 -2.56
C ASP A 208 -5.91 -5.32 -3.31
N ILE A 209 -5.45 -4.07 -3.27
CA ILE A 209 -6.08 -2.97 -4.00
C ILE A 209 -6.00 -3.14 -5.52
N VAL A 210 -4.97 -3.83 -6.01
CA VAL A 210 -4.82 -4.16 -7.43
C VAL A 210 -5.87 -5.21 -7.82
N MET A 211 -6.10 -6.21 -6.96
CA MET A 211 -7.18 -7.20 -7.14
C MET A 211 -8.54 -6.50 -7.20
N ILE A 212 -8.81 -5.63 -6.22
CA ILE A 212 -10.07 -4.88 -6.11
C ILE A 212 -10.26 -3.99 -7.34
N PHE A 213 -9.21 -3.33 -7.83
CA PHE A 213 -9.27 -2.53 -9.05
C PHE A 213 -9.74 -3.35 -10.24
N PHE A 214 -9.12 -4.50 -10.49
CA PHE A 214 -9.48 -5.37 -11.62
C PHE A 214 -10.88 -5.98 -11.46
N ALA A 215 -11.29 -6.33 -10.24
CA ALA A 215 -12.66 -6.80 -9.96
C ALA A 215 -13.70 -5.71 -10.28
N LEU A 216 -13.49 -4.47 -9.82
CA LEU A 216 -14.39 -3.35 -10.13
C LEU A 216 -14.37 -2.99 -11.61
N LEU A 217 -13.22 -3.09 -12.26
CA LEU A 217 -13.10 -2.88 -13.71
C LEU A 217 -13.92 -3.93 -14.48
N ALA A 218 -13.90 -5.19 -14.04
CA ALA A 218 -14.73 -6.25 -14.60
C ALA A 218 -16.22 -5.92 -14.46
N PHE A 219 -16.68 -5.55 -13.26
CA PHE A 219 -18.07 -5.14 -13.02
C PHE A 219 -18.48 -3.94 -13.89
N TYR A 220 -17.60 -2.95 -14.04
CA TYR A 220 -17.83 -1.80 -14.91
C TYR A 220 -17.98 -2.22 -16.39
N PHE A 221 -17.15 -3.15 -16.87
CA PHE A 221 -17.25 -3.69 -18.23
C PHE A 221 -18.48 -4.56 -18.45
N ILE A 222 -18.90 -5.36 -17.46
CA ILE A 222 -20.16 -6.12 -17.51
C ILE A 222 -21.34 -5.16 -17.69
N LYS A 223 -21.39 -4.08 -16.89
CA LYS A 223 -22.46 -3.08 -16.98
C LYS A 223 -22.49 -2.37 -18.34
N THR A 224 -21.35 -2.25 -19.00
CA THR A 224 -21.21 -1.66 -20.34
C THR A 224 -21.24 -2.67 -21.48
N LYS A 225 -21.55 -3.95 -21.19
CA LYS A 225 -21.62 -5.08 -22.15
C LYS A 225 -20.34 -5.28 -22.98
N LYS A 226 -19.17 -5.01 -22.39
CA LYS A 226 -17.87 -5.18 -23.07
C LYS A 226 -17.27 -6.55 -22.78
N LEU A 227 -16.73 -7.21 -23.82
CA LEU A 227 -16.03 -8.50 -23.72
C LEU A 227 -14.78 -8.46 -22.83
N PHE A 228 -14.21 -7.27 -22.60
CA PHE A 228 -13.04 -7.09 -21.72
C PHE A 228 -13.29 -7.41 -20.24
N SER A 229 -14.54 -7.65 -19.83
CA SER A 229 -14.87 -8.05 -18.46
C SER A 229 -14.18 -9.35 -18.03
N ILE A 230 -14.04 -10.31 -18.94
CA ILE A 230 -13.43 -11.62 -18.64
C ILE A 230 -11.94 -11.44 -18.29
N PHE A 231 -11.21 -10.65 -19.07
CA PHE A 231 -9.79 -10.38 -18.79
C PHE A 231 -9.60 -9.61 -17.48
N ALA A 232 -10.46 -8.63 -17.20
CA ALA A 232 -10.44 -7.92 -15.93
C ALA A 232 -10.76 -8.84 -14.74
N LEU A 233 -11.70 -9.79 -14.91
CA LEU A 233 -12.03 -10.76 -13.86
C LEU A 233 -10.85 -11.70 -13.60
N ILE A 234 -10.20 -12.22 -14.64
CA ILE A 234 -8.98 -13.04 -14.50
C ILE A 234 -7.90 -12.24 -13.76
N GLY A 235 -7.72 -10.97 -14.11
CA GLY A 235 -6.75 -10.09 -13.45
C GLY A 235 -7.04 -9.81 -11.96
N SER A 236 -8.27 -10.09 -11.48
CA SER A 236 -8.62 -9.96 -10.06
C SER A 236 -8.17 -11.15 -9.21
N ILE A 237 -7.83 -12.28 -9.85
CA ILE A 237 -7.24 -13.46 -9.22
C ILE A 237 -5.72 -13.27 -9.29
N LEU A 238 -5.21 -12.34 -8.47
CA LEU A 238 -3.77 -12.15 -8.26
C LEU A 238 -3.20 -13.18 -7.29
#